data_AF-A0A920EYB1-F1
#
_entry.id   AF-A0A920EYB1-F1
#
_cell.length_a   1.000
_cell.length_b   1.000
_cell.length_c   1.000
_cell.angle_alpha   90.00
_cell.angle_beta   90.00
_cell.angle_gamma   90.00
#
_symmetry.space_group_name_H-M   'P 1'
#
loop_
_entity.id
_entity.type
_entity.pdbx_description
1 polymer ?
#
loop_
_entity_poly.entity_id
_entity_poly.type
_entity_poly.pdbx_seq_one_letter_code
_entity_poly.pdbx_strand_id
1 'polypeptide(L)' 'MEFNKRDILKKYIKVAINKYQMVSGINHGIDIHGNLLIKEPSKSEVTRIDRGSIQWR' A
#
# COMPACT_ATOMS: atom_id res chain seq x y z
N MET A 1 -3.88 2.38 23.37
CA MET A 1 -4.53 1.78 22.18
C MET A 1 -3.43 1.16 21.34
N GLU A 2 -3.15 -0.13 21.56
CA GLU A 2 -2.09 -0.81 20.80
C GLU A 2 -2.59 -1.07 19.39
N PHE A 3 -1.97 -0.40 18.43
CA PHE A 3 -2.24 -0.59 17.01
C PHE A 3 -1.81 -2.02 16.66
N ASN A 4 -2.80 -2.91 16.46
CA ASN A 4 -2.55 -4.33 16.28
C ASN A 4 -1.89 -4.57 14.92
N LYS A 5 -0.56 -4.63 14.90
CA LYS A 5 0.28 -4.77 13.68
C LYS A 5 -0.14 -5.95 12.79
N ARG A 6 -0.88 -6.93 13.33
CA ARG A 6 -1.34 -8.12 12.62
C ARG A 6 -2.46 -7.86 11.60
N ASP A 7 -3.26 -6.81 11.76
CA ASP A 7 -4.44 -6.59 10.89
C ASP A 7 -4.15 -5.98 9.52
N ILE A 8 -2.95 -5.42 9.33
CA ILE A 8 -2.55 -4.70 8.10
C ILE A 8 -1.73 -5.59 7.15
N LEU A 9 -1.12 -6.66 7.66
CA LEU A 9 0.06 -7.29 7.07
C LEU A 9 -0.12 -7.94 5.70
N LYS A 10 -1.35 -8.26 5.25
CA LYS A 10 -1.62 -8.83 3.91
C LYS A 10 -3.00 -8.49 3.36
N LYS A 11 -3.52 -7.28 3.62
CA LYS A 11 -4.80 -6.86 3.02
C LYS A 11 -4.58 -6.32 1.61
N TYR A 12 -5.54 -6.60 0.74
CA TYR A 12 -5.60 -5.96 -0.57
C TYR A 12 -6.01 -4.50 -0.36
N ILE A 13 -5.22 -3.58 -0.87
CA ILE A 13 -5.43 -2.15 -0.72
C ILE A 13 -5.43 -1.45 -2.07
N LYS A 14 -6.14 -0.33 -2.13
CA LYS A 14 -6.14 0.56 -3.27
C LYS A 14 -5.69 1.94 -2.82
N VAL A 15 -4.74 2.54 -3.54
CA VAL A 15 -4.17 3.83 -3.20
C VAL A 15 -4.25 4.75 -4.41
N ALA A 16 -4.94 5.87 -4.25
CA ALA A 16 -4.97 6.93 -5.25
C ALA A 16 -3.77 7.86 -5.00
N ILE A 17 -2.81 7.86 -5.91
CA ILE A 17 -1.63 8.73 -5.86
C ILE A 17 -2.02 10.15 -6.30
N ASN A 18 -2.87 10.24 -7.32
CA ASN A 18 -3.48 11.47 -7.82
C ASN A 18 -4.73 11.13 -8.67
N LYS A 19 -5.35 12.14 -9.31
CA LYS A 19 -6.56 11.98 -10.14
C LYS A 19 -6.43 11.02 -11.32
N TYR A 20 -5.21 10.68 -11.75
CA TYR A 20 -4.96 9.81 -12.91
C TYR A 20 -4.26 8.50 -12.56
N GLN A 21 -3.73 8.38 -11.34
CA GLN A 21 -2.88 7.27 -10.94
C GLN A 21 -3.45 6.58 -9.71
N MET A 22 -3.82 5.31 -9.89
CA MET A 22 -4.18 4.40 -8.82
C MET A 22 -3.24 3.21 -8.82
N VAL A 23 -2.86 2.78 -7.62
CA VAL A 23 -2.09 1.57 -7.37
C VAL A 23 -2.95 0.62 -6.54
N SER A 24 -2.98 -0.66 -6.90
CA SER A 24 -3.79 -1.66 -6.20
C SER A 24 -3.04 -2.97 -6.06
N GLY A 25 -3.03 -3.54 -4.86
CA GLY A 25 -2.32 -4.78 -4.62
C GLY A 25 -2.27 -5.19 -3.17
N ILE A 26 -1.42 -6.15 -2.88
CA ILE A 26 -1.21 -6.65 -1.52
C ILE A 26 -0.33 -5.64 -0.79
N ASN A 27 -0.76 -5.22 0.40
CA ASN A 27 0.07 -4.43 1.29
C ASN A 27 1.24 -5.27 1.81
N HIS A 28 2.46 -4.80 1.58
CA HIS A 28 3.70 -5.42 2.05
C HIS A 28 4.33 -4.69 3.25
N GLY A 29 3.71 -3.60 3.72
CA GLY A 29 4.16 -2.81 4.87
C GLY A 29 4.67 -1.44 4.48
N ILE A 30 5.47 -0.85 5.36
CA ILE A 30 6.06 0.48 5.19
C ILE A 30 7.58 0.32 5.31
N ASP A 31 8.35 0.94 4.42
CA ASP A 31 9.81 0.91 4.48
C ASP A 31 10.39 1.91 5.50
N ILE A 32 11.72 1.92 5.64
CA ILE A 32 12.44 2.78 6.59
C ILE A 32 12.30 4.28 6.28
N HIS A 33 11.85 4.64 5.08
CA HIS A 33 11.63 6.03 4.67
C HIS A 33 10.16 6.44 4.83
N GLY A 34 9.30 5.56 5.33
CA GLY A 34 7.87 5.82 5.48
C GLY A 34 7.07 5.57 4.21
N ASN A 35 7.64 4.98 3.17
CA ASN A 35 6.89 4.66 1.94
C ASN A 35 6.06 3.39 2.13
N LEU A 36 4.81 3.44 1.67
CA LEU A 36 3.94 2.27 1.59
C LEU A 36 4.40 1.35 0.46
N LEU A 37 4.51 0.06 0.77
CA LEU A 37 4.97 -0.98 -0.14
C LEU A 37 3.76 -1.78 -0.65
N ILE A 38 3.53 -1.79 -1.97
CA ILE A 38 2.43 -2.53 -2.59
C ILE A 38 2.96 -3.48 -3.65
N LYS A 39 2.60 -4.76 -3.53
CA LYS A 39 2.81 -5.76 -4.58
C LYS A 39 1.59 -5.79 -5.50
N GLU A 40 1.72 -5.11 -6.65
CA GLU A 40 0.71 -5.15 -7.71
C GLU A 40 0.74 -6.52 -8.43
N PRO A 41 -0.42 -7.14 -8.73
CA PRO A 41 -0.45 -8.42 -9.44
C PRO A 41 0.14 -8.35 -10.85
N SER A 42 0.05 -7.19 -11.50
CA SER A 42 0.53 -6.95 -12.87
C SER A 42 2.02 -6.61 -12.95
N LYS A 43 2.72 -6.46 -11.82
CA LYS A 43 4.13 -6.05 -11.79
C LYS A 43 4.99 -7.08 -11.07
N SER A 44 6.18 -7.32 -11.62
CA SER A 44 7.16 -8.21 -10.98
C SER A 44 7.83 -7.56 -9.75
N GLU A 45 7.93 -6.23 -9.72
CA GLU A 45 8.53 -5.49 -8.61
C GLU A 45 7.49 -4.97 -7.60
N VAL A 46 7.97 -4.53 -6.43
CA VAL A 46 7.16 -3.86 -5.40
C VAL A 46 7.11 -2.36 -5.70
N THR A 47 5.89 -1.82 -5.75
CA THR A 47 5.66 -0.39 -5.93
C THR A 47 5.78 0.32 -4.59
N ARG A 48 6.60 1.39 -4.55
CA ARG A 48 6.77 2.26 -3.38
C ARG A 48 5.92 3.51 -3.55
N ILE A 49 5.20 3.90 -2.51
CA ILE A 49 4.31 5.05 -2.52
C ILE A 49 4.67 5.97 -1.35
N ASP A 50 5.05 7.20 -1.66
CA ASP A 50 5.39 8.26 -0.70
C ASP A 50 4.16 9.07 -0.26
N ARG A 51 3.14 9.18 -1.12
CA ARG A 51 1.91 9.94 -0.85
C ARG A 51 0.70 9.39 -1.60
N GLY A 52 -0.48 9.60 -1.02
CA GLY A 52 -1.76 9.27 -1.65
C GLY A 52 -2.86 9.06 -0.63
N SER A 53 -4.07 8.79 -1.14
CA SER A 53 -5.24 8.46 -0.32
C SER A 53 -5.48 6.97 -0.37
N ILE A 54 -5.48 6.32 0.79
CA ILE A 54 -5.75 4.89 0.92
C ILE A 54 -7.26 4.66 0.96
N GLN A 55 -7.74 3.81 0.07
CA GLN A 55 -9.08 3.25 0.13
C GLN A 55 -8.97 1.80 0.61
N TRP A 56 -9.32 1.59 1.87
CA TRP A 56 -9.49 0.25 2.45
C TRP A 56 -10.83 -0.33 1.96
N ARG A 57 -10.82 -1.60 1.57
CA ARG A 57 -12.05 -2.40 1.49
C ARG A 57 -12.29 -3.10 2.81
#